data_AF-A0A937WPS2-F1
#
_entry.id   AF-A0A937WPS2-F1
#
_cell.length_a   1.000
_cell.length_b   1.000
_cell.length_c   1.000
_cell.angle_alpha   90.00
_cell.angle_beta   90.00
_cell.angle_gamma   90.00
#
_symmetry.space_group_name_H-M   'P 1'
#
loop_
_entity.id
_entity.type
_entity.pdbx_description
1 polymer ?
#
loop_
_entity_poly.entity_id
_entity_poly.type
_entity_poly.pdbx_seq_one_letter_code
_entity_poly.pdbx_strand_id
1 'polypeptide(L)' 'MFKKIVNFLNEVKIEFKKVTWSTREELIGSTTVVIVTTLILALFVGFIDALLSAAITIIFRIF' A
#
# COMPACT_ATOMS: atom_id res chain seq x y z
N MET A 1 -2.61 -44.19 -6.89
CA MET A 1 -1.99 -42.86 -6.71
C MET A 1 -2.81 -41.73 -7.34
N PHE A 2 -3.21 -41.81 -8.61
CA PHE A 2 -4.00 -40.77 -9.29
C PHE A 2 -5.27 -40.31 -8.54
N LYS A 3 -6.02 -41.24 -7.95
CA LYS A 3 -7.24 -40.93 -7.16
C LYS A 3 -6.97 -40.04 -5.93
N LYS A 4 -5.81 -40.21 -5.27
CA LYS A 4 -5.40 -39.37 -4.12
C LYS A 4 -5.07 -37.94 -4.56
N ILE A 5 -4.41 -37.77 -5.70
CA ILE A 5 -4.06 -36.46 -6.26
C ILE A 5 -5.32 -35.69 -6.69
N VAL A 6 -6.28 -36.36 -7.32
CA VAL A 6 -7.57 -35.73 -7.70
C VAL A 6 -8.37 -35.30 -6.47
N ASN A 7 -8.39 -36.12 -5.42
CA ASN A 7 -9.03 -35.74 -4.15
C ASN A 7 -8.32 -34.56 -3.48
N PHE A 8 -6.98 -34.55 -3.47
CA PHE A 8 -6.20 -33.45 -2.89
C PHE A 8 -6.46 -32.11 -3.62
N LEU A 9 -6.53 -32.12 -4.96
CA LEU A 9 -6.88 -30.91 -5.73
C LEU A 9 -8.32 -30.43 -5.46
N ASN A 10 -9.26 -31.35 -5.22
CA ASN A 10 -10.62 -30.99 -4.84
C ASN A 10 -10.68 -30.37 -3.44
N GLU A 11 -9.94 -30.92 -2.46
CA GLU A 11 -9.82 -30.37 -1.11
C GLU A 11 -9.18 -28.97 -1.13
N VAL A 12 -8.09 -28.79 -1.89
CA VAL A 12 -7.45 -27.47 -2.08
C VAL A 12 -8.41 -26.47 -2.70
N LYS A 13 -9.22 -26.87 -3.68
CA LYS A 13 -10.24 -25.99 -4.29
C LYS A 13 -11.33 -25.57 -3.30
N ILE A 14 -11.66 -26.42 -2.34
CA ILE A 14 -12.64 -26.13 -1.28
C ILE A 14 -12.03 -25.16 -0.25
N GLU A 15 -10.77 -25.35 0.15
CA GLU A 15 -10.06 -24.43 1.05
C GLU A 15 -9.81 -23.06 0.39
N PHE A 16 -9.47 -23.03 -0.90
CA PHE A 16 -9.35 -21.79 -1.68
C PHE A 16 -10.67 -21.01 -1.77
N LYS A 17 -11.82 -21.67 -1.65
CA LYS A 17 -13.13 -20.98 -1.55
C LYS A 17 -13.38 -20.34 -0.19
N LYS A 18 -12.72 -20.82 0.87
CA LYS A 18 -12.75 -20.20 2.20
C LYS A 18 -11.80 -19.01 2.32
N VAL A 19 -10.86 -18.87 1.38
CA VAL A 19 -10.06 -17.65 1.25
C VAL A 19 -10.99 -16.54 0.83
N THR A 20 -11.29 -15.65 1.76
CA THR A 20 -12.05 -14.43 1.55
C THR A 20 -11.22 -13.50 0.68
N TRP A 21 -11.31 -13.66 -0.63
CA TRP A 21 -10.80 -12.67 -1.57
C TRP A 21 -11.64 -11.42 -1.38
N SER A 22 -11.00 -10.33 -0.94
CA SER A 22 -11.65 -9.03 -0.77
C SER A 22 -12.40 -8.68 -2.05
N THR A 23 -13.62 -8.18 -1.91
CA THR A 23 -14.40 -7.81 -3.09
C THR A 23 -13.69 -6.68 -3.85
N ARG A 24 -13.91 -6.57 -5.17
CA ARG A 24 -13.27 -5.53 -6.00
C ARG A 24 -13.53 -4.12 -5.43
N GLU A 25 -14.68 -3.92 -4.80
CA GLU A 25 -15.06 -2.66 -4.15
C GLU A 25 -14.21 -2.35 -2.91
N GLU A 26 -13.93 -3.35 -2.05
CA GLU A 26 -13.05 -3.19 -0.88
C GLU A 26 -11.60 -2.89 -1.29
N LEU A 27 -11.14 -3.53 -2.36
CA LEU A 27 -9.80 -3.30 -2.90
C LEU A 27 -9.66 -1.86 -3.42
N ILE A 28 -10.67 -1.36 -4.13
CA ILE A 28 -10.68 0.02 -4.62
C ILE A 28 -10.74 0.99 -3.43
N GLY A 29 -11.65 0.78 -2.47
CA GLY A 29 -11.79 1.63 -1.29
C GLY A 29 -10.48 1.73 -0.47
N SER A 30 -9.85 0.59 -0.21
CA SER A 30 -8.59 0.53 0.53
C SER A 30 -7.45 1.25 -0.21
N THR A 31 -7.38 1.06 -1.53
CA THR A 31 -6.35 1.71 -2.36
C THR A 31 -6.56 3.22 -2.44
N THR A 32 -7.81 3.69 -2.53
CA THR A 32 -8.13 5.13 -2.55
C THR A 32 -7.67 5.81 -1.26
N VAL A 33 -7.91 5.20 -0.10
CA VAL A 33 -7.46 5.75 1.19
C VAL A 33 -5.94 5.86 1.25
N VAL A 34 -5.23 4.84 0.78
CA VAL A 34 -3.76 4.84 0.73
C VAL A 34 -3.24 5.95 -0.18
N ILE A 35 -3.82 6.12 -1.37
CA ILE A 35 -3.43 7.17 -2.31
C ILE A 35 -3.59 8.56 -1.68
N VAL A 36 -4.77 8.84 -1.09
CA VAL A 36 -5.04 10.14 -0.46
C VAL A 36 -4.07 10.41 0.69
N THR A 37 -3.86 9.42 1.56
CA THR A 37 -2.97 9.55 2.71
C THR A 37 -1.53 9.79 2.28
N THR A 38 -1.06 9.05 1.27
CA THR A 38 0.30 9.19 0.73
C THR A 38 0.50 10.57 0.08
N LEU A 39 -0.52 11.09 -0.62
CA LEU A 39 -0.46 12.41 -1.24
C LEU A 39 -0.31 13.51 -0.18
N ILE A 40 -1.06 13.43 0.91
CA ILE A 40 -0.99 14.37 2.03
C ILE A 40 0.40 14.33 2.68
N LEU A 41 0.92 13.13 2.94
CA LEU A 41 2.27 12.96 3.49
C LEU A 41 3.35 13.52 2.56
N ALA A 42 3.25 13.26 1.25
CA ALA A 42 4.20 13.77 0.27
C ALA A 42 4.22 15.31 0.24
N LEU A 43 3.05 15.95 0.29
CA LEU A 43 2.94 17.41 0.36
C LEU A 43 3.53 17.96 1.66
N PHE A 44 3.25 17.31 2.80
CA PHE A 44 3.78 17.73 4.09
C PHE A 44 5.31 17.63 4.14
N VAL A 45 5.87 16.47 3.76
CA VAL A 45 7.32 16.27 3.73
C VAL A 45 7.98 17.24 2.74
N GLY A 46 7.44 17.38 1.53
CA GLY A 46 7.98 18.33 0.55
C GLY A 46 7.96 19.78 1.01
N PHE A 47 6.92 20.18 1.76
CA PHE A 47 6.87 21.51 2.38
C PHE A 47 7.96 21.69 3.44
N ILE A 48 8.16 20.71 4.31
CA ILE A 48 9.20 20.74 5.34
C ILE A 48 10.60 20.76 4.71
N ASP A 49 10.85 19.98 3.66
CA ASP A 49 12.12 19.95 2.95
C ASP A 49 12.44 21.31 2.32
N ALA A 50 11.43 21.96 1.71
CA ALA A 50 11.58 23.30 1.15
C ALA A 50 11.87 24.35 2.24
N LEU A 51 11.18 24.27 3.37
CA LEU A 51 11.38 25.17 4.50
C LEU A 51 12.78 25.02 5.11
N LEU A 52 13.23 23.78 5.33
CA LEU A 52 14.57 23.48 5.85
C LEU A 52 15.66 23.92 4.87
N SER A 53 15.47 23.66 3.58
CA SER A 53 16.43 24.10 2.54
C SER A 53 16.56 25.62 2.50
N ALA A 54 15.45 26.35 2.62
CA ALA A 54 15.47 27.80 2.69
C ALA A 54 16.17 28.30 3.96
N ALA A 55 15.88 27.71 5.12
CA ALA A 55 16.51 28.07 6.39
C ALA A 55 18.03 27.82 6.36
N ILE A 56 18.47 26.67 5.85
CA ILE A 56 19.90 26.33 5.70
C ILE A 56 20.59 27.32 4.76
N THR A 57 19.96 27.67 3.63
CA THR A 57 20.51 28.65 2.68
C THR A 57 20.72 30.02 3.31
N ILE A 58 19.78 30.46 4.16
CA ILE A 58 19.91 31.73 4.91
C ILE A 58 21.08 31.66 5.89
N ILE A 59 21.22 30.56 6.63
CA ILE A 59 22.32 30.37 7.59
C ILE A 59 23.67 30.42 6.89
N PHE A 60 23.84 29.70 5.78
CA PHE A 60 25.08 29.72 4.99
C PHE A 60 25.40 31.07 4.37
N ARG A 61 24.40 31.94 4.16
CA ARG A 61 24.61 33.29 3.66
C ARG A 61 25.01 34.28 4.76
N ILE A 62 24.58 34.01 6.00
CA ILE A 62 24.87 34.84 7.17
C ILE A 62 26.29 34.58 7.71
N PHE A 63 26.75 33.34 7.64
CA PHE A 63 28.09 32.93 8.08
C PHE A 63 29.12 33.09 6.96
#